data_AF-A0A820C1E3-F1
#
_entry.id   AF-A0A820C1E3-F1
#
_cell.length_a   1.000
_cell.length_b   1.000
_cell.length_c   1.000
_cell.angle_alpha   90.00
_cell.angle_beta   90.00
_cell.angle_gamma   90.00
#
_symmetry.space_group_name_H-M   'P 1'
#
loop_
_entity.id
_entity.type
_entity.pdbx_description
1 polymer ?
#
loop_
_entity_poly.entity_id
_entity_poly.type
_entity_poly.pdbx_seq_one_letter_code
_entity_poly.pdbx_strand_id
1 'polypeptide(L)' 'MKCCGTSNKLHIKECEFLNGVDENEEFLNIIQECKNDEGLIDPDILIKKMENSSNEHIKHNVDAVRKKLKNLLP' A
#
# COMPACT_ATOMS: atom_id res chain seq x y z
N MET A 1 -29.93 -0.12 4.87
CA MET A 1 -28.58 -0.70 4.89
C MET A 1 -27.62 0.41 5.31
N LYS A 2 -27.13 0.40 6.55
CA LYS A 2 -26.21 1.43 7.04
C LYS A 2 -24.81 1.10 6.52
N CYS A 3 -24.39 1.78 5.47
CA CYS A 3 -22.97 1.83 5.10
C CYS A 3 -22.27 2.75 6.10
N CYS A 4 -21.70 2.18 7.16
CA CYS A 4 -20.76 2.89 8.04
C CYS A 4 -19.38 2.28 7.82
N GLY A 5 -18.53 3.03 7.12
CA GLY A 5 -17.14 2.69 6.85
C GLY A 5 -16.66 3.44 5.63
N THR A 6 -16.10 4.64 5.84
CA THR A 6 -15.29 5.39 4.87
C THR A 6 -14.13 4.48 4.44
N SER A 7 -14.35 3.60 3.45
CA SER A 7 -13.33 2.62 3.06
C SER A 7 -12.34 3.33 2.15
N ASN A 8 -11.29 3.89 2.75
CA ASN A 8 -10.06 4.36 2.09
C ASN A 8 -9.29 3.19 1.45
N LYS A 9 -9.98 2.35 0.68
CA LYS A 9 -9.40 1.18 0.01
C LYS A 9 -8.98 1.58 -1.39
N LEU A 10 -7.73 1.32 -1.75
CA LEU A 10 -7.17 1.63 -3.07
C LEU A 10 -7.32 0.43 -3.99
N HIS A 11 -7.60 0.67 -5.26
CA HIS A 11 -7.58 -0.40 -6.25
C HIS A 11 -6.13 -0.78 -6.60
N ILE A 12 -5.85 -2.08 -6.82
CA ILE A 12 -4.51 -2.55 -7.25
C ILE A 12 -4.02 -1.88 -8.54
N LYS A 13 -4.94 -1.49 -9.45
CA LYS A 13 -4.62 -0.70 -10.65
C LYS A 13 -4.02 0.66 -10.30
N GLU A 14 -4.41 1.22 -9.17
CA GLU A 14 -3.80 2.43 -8.66
C GLU A 14 -2.42 2.07 -8.10
N CYS A 15 -2.22 0.96 -7.38
CA CYS A 15 -0.89 0.57 -6.88
C CYS A 15 0.23 0.42 -7.93
N GLU A 16 -0.05 0.45 -9.24
CA GLU A 16 0.97 0.71 -10.27
C GLU A 16 1.74 2.03 -10.02
N PHE A 17 1.15 3.04 -9.35
CA PHE A 17 1.86 4.27 -8.94
C PHE A 17 2.93 4.02 -7.87
N LEU A 18 2.87 2.87 -7.17
CA LEU A 18 3.87 2.43 -6.20
C LEU A 18 5.05 1.73 -6.86
N ASN A 19 4.91 1.16 -8.07
CA ASN A 19 6.02 0.54 -8.80
C ASN A 19 7.19 1.51 -9.08
N GLY A 20 6.95 2.83 -9.04
CA GLY A 20 8.00 3.85 -9.15
C GLY A 20 8.54 4.36 -7.81
N VAL A 21 8.10 3.82 -6.68
CA VAL A 21 8.67 4.14 -5.36
C VAL A 21 9.88 3.24 -5.09
N ASP A 22 9.80 1.98 -5.49
CA ASP A 22 10.82 0.99 -5.20
C ASP A 22 10.71 -0.17 -6.20
N GLU A 23 11.82 -0.52 -6.86
CA GLU A 23 11.91 -1.65 -7.79
C GLU A 23 12.25 -2.97 -7.05
N ASN A 24 12.33 -2.93 -5.72
CA ASN A 24 12.63 -4.09 -4.90
C ASN A 24 11.51 -5.15 -5.01
N GLU A 25 11.91 -6.38 -5.34
CA GLU A 25 10.99 -7.51 -5.49
C GLU A 25 10.19 -7.80 -4.20
N GLU A 26 10.80 -7.61 -3.02
CA GLU A 26 10.10 -7.80 -1.75
C GLU A 26 9.04 -6.73 -1.50
N PHE A 27 9.27 -5.49 -1.96
CA PHE A 27 8.26 -4.43 -1.91
C PHE A 27 7.05 -4.77 -2.79
N LEU A 28 7.29 -5.25 -4.01
CA LEU A 28 6.24 -5.71 -4.91
C LEU A 28 5.47 -6.89 -4.33
N ASN A 29 6.17 -7.84 -3.71
CA ASN A 29 5.55 -8.97 -3.03
C ASN A 29 4.66 -8.52 -1.85
N ILE A 30 5.11 -7.55 -1.03
CA ILE A 30 4.30 -7.01 0.07
C ILE A 30 3.00 -6.38 -0.45
N ILE A 31 3.06 -5.61 -1.54
CA ILE A 31 1.87 -5.04 -2.18
C ILE A 31 0.92 -6.15 -2.63
N GLN A 32 1.44 -7.18 -3.31
CA GLN A 32 0.62 -8.30 -3.77
C GLN A 32 0.01 -9.09 -2.63
N GLU A 33 0.73 -9.32 -1.53
CA GLU A 33 0.19 -10.01 -0.36
C GLU A 33 -0.87 -9.19 0.39
N CYS A 34 -0.80 -7.86 0.34
CA CYS A 34 -1.81 -6.98 0.94
C CYS A 34 -3.09 -6.88 0.12
N LYS A 35 -3.11 -7.43 -1.10
CA LYS A 35 -4.26 -7.46 -1.98
C LYS A 35 -5.29 -8.47 -1.47
N ASN A 36 -6.53 -8.04 -1.32
CA ASN A 36 -7.65 -8.93 -1.01
C ASN A 36 -8.26 -9.57 -2.28
N ASP A 37 -9.21 -10.49 -2.11
CA ASP A 37 -9.92 -11.15 -3.22
C ASP A 37 -10.66 -10.17 -4.16
N GLU A 38 -11.00 -8.98 -3.68
CA GLU A 38 -11.63 -7.91 -4.46
C GLU A 38 -10.61 -7.06 -5.26
N GLY A 39 -9.31 -7.33 -5.10
CA GLY A 39 -8.24 -6.55 -5.73
C GLY A 39 -8.03 -5.16 -5.12
N LEU A 40 -8.44 -5.00 -3.87
CA LEU A 40 -8.25 -3.80 -3.07
C LEU A 40 -7.08 -3.98 -2.12
N ILE A 41 -6.38 -2.88 -1.84
CA ILE A 41 -5.34 -2.79 -0.83
C ILE A 41 -5.74 -1.79 0.22
N ASP A 42 -5.59 -2.20 1.47
CA ASP A 42 -5.70 -1.29 2.61
C ASP A 42 -4.34 -0.59 2.82
N PRO A 43 -4.28 0.74 2.67
CA PRO A 43 -3.05 1.50 2.80
C PRO A 43 -2.41 1.38 4.19
N ASP A 44 -3.20 1.28 5.26
CA ASP A 44 -2.65 1.14 6.61
C ASP A 44 -2.05 -0.26 6.82
N ILE A 45 -2.69 -1.31 6.27
CA ILE A 45 -2.13 -2.67 6.29
C ILE A 45 -0.83 -2.74 5.49
N LEU A 46 -0.80 -2.12 4.30
CA LEU A 46 0.39 -2.05 3.46
C LEU A 46 1.55 -1.37 4.19
N ILE A 47 1.31 -0.16 4.71
CA ILE A 47 2.30 0.61 5.46
C ILE A 47 2.81 -0.19 6.66
N LYS A 48 1.91 -0.82 7.42
CA LYS A 48 2.29 -1.63 8.58
C LYS A 48 3.12 -2.86 8.19
N LYS A 49 2.80 -3.55 7.08
CA LYS A 49 3.64 -4.66 6.58
C LYS A 49 5.03 -4.17 6.19
N MET A 50 5.12 -3.03 5.51
CA MET A 50 6.40 -2.43 5.12
C MET A 50 7.24 -2.01 6.34
N GLU A 51 6.64 -1.36 7.34
CA GLU A 51 7.32 -0.99 8.60
C GLU A 51 7.85 -2.21 9.36
N ASN A 52 7.14 -3.34 9.27
CA ASN A 52 7.53 -4.60 9.90
C ASN A 52 8.41 -5.50 9.02
N SER A 53 8.71 -5.11 7.76
CA SER A 53 9.64 -5.87 6.93
C SER A 53 11.02 -5.93 7.60
N SER A 54 11.80 -6.99 7.34
CA SER A 54 13.21 -7.05 7.76
C SER A 54 14.13 -6.26 6.83
N ASN A 55 13.62 -5.79 5.69
CA ASN A 55 14.36 -5.03 4.70
C ASN A 55 14.33 -3.52 5.03
N GLU A 56 15.49 -2.98 5.40
CA GLU A 56 15.62 -1.56 5.73
C GLU A 56 15.30 -0.65 4.55
N HIS A 57 15.57 -1.08 3.31
CA HIS A 57 15.24 -0.32 2.11
C HIS A 57 13.73 -0.02 2.03
N ILE A 58 12.91 -1.04 2.27
CA ILE A 58 11.45 -0.95 2.27
C ILE A 58 10.97 -0.01 3.38
N LYS A 59 11.57 -0.07 4.58
CA LYS A 59 11.23 0.82 5.70
C LYS A 59 11.49 2.28 5.37
N HIS A 60 12.61 2.59 4.74
CA HIS A 60 12.93 3.96 4.32
C HIS A 60 11.95 4.48 3.25
N ASN A 61 11.38 3.60 2.45
CA ASN A 61 10.38 3.95 1.43
C ASN A 61 8.95 4.09 1.98
N VAL A 62 8.67 3.69 3.24
CA VAL A 62 7.35 3.83 3.88
C VAL A 62 6.82 5.27 3.82
N ASP A 63 7.67 6.25 4.11
CA ASP A 63 7.27 7.66 4.09
C ASP A 63 6.91 8.14 2.68
N ALA A 64 7.62 7.68 1.65
CA ALA A 64 7.33 8.00 0.26
C ALA A 64 5.98 7.39 -0.15
N VAL A 65 5.71 6.15 0.23
CA VAL A 65 4.42 5.48 0.03
C VAL A 65 3.31 6.25 0.75
N ARG A 66 3.45 6.53 2.05
CA ARG A 66 2.45 7.26 2.85
C ARG A 66 2.12 8.63 2.25
N LYS A 67 3.11 9.37 1.75
CA LYS A 67 2.90 10.65 1.04
C LYS A 67 2.13 10.48 -0.27
N LYS A 68 2.42 9.45 -1.07
CA LYS A 68 1.66 9.18 -2.30
C LYS A 68 0.22 8.82 -1.97
N LEU A 69 -0.02 7.92 -1.01
CA LEU A 69 -1.35 7.49 -0.59
C LEU A 69 -2.22 8.67 -0.12
N LYS A 70 -1.65 9.62 0.64
CA LYS A 70 -2.35 10.85 1.07
C LYS A 70 -2.73 11.80 -0.07
N ASN A 71 -2.09 11.74 -1.22
CA ASN A 71 -2.49 12.54 -2.39
C ASN A 71 -3.61 11.89 -3.18
N LEU A 72 -3.76 10.56 -3.08
CA LEU A 72 -4.83 9.80 -3.74
C LEU A 72 -6.13 9.76 -2.92
N LEU A 73 -6.01 9.75 -1.60
CA LEU A 73 -7.15 9.75 -0.69
C LEU A 73 -7.48 11.21 -0.31
N PRO A 74 -8.63 11.77 -0.73
CA PRO A 74 -9.04 13.13 -0.36
C PRO A 74 -9.31 13.30 1.14
#